data_AF-A0A4Y1R6T2-F1
#
_entry.id   AF-A0A4Y1R6T2-F1
#
_cell.length_a   1.000
_cell.length_b   1.000
_cell.length_c   1.000
_cell.angle_alpha   90.00
_cell.angle_beta   90.00
_cell.angle_gamma   90.00
#
_symmetry.space_group_name_H-M   'P 1'
#
loop_
_entity.id
_entity.type
_entity.pdbx_description
1 polymer ?
#
loop_
_entity_poly.entity_id
_entity_poly.type
_entity_poly.pdbx_seq_one_letter_code
_entity_poly.pdbx_strand_id
1 'polypeptide(L)' 'MHSLTARVPMICWAFFDDQRTNCYYTCNELGSGMEIDNNVKRDEVEMLVRELMEGEKGKKLKRSK' A
#
# COMPACT_ATOMS: atom_id res chain seq x y z
N MET A 1 0.43 -0.79 13.68
CA MET A 1 0.01 -2.21 13.70
C MET A 1 -1.52 -2.40 13.81
N HIS A 2 -2.36 -1.46 13.35
CA HIS A 2 -3.83 -1.67 13.32
C HIS A 2 -4.32 -2.26 11.98
N SER A 3 -3.74 -1.80 10.85
CA SER A 3 -4.19 -2.21 9.51
C SER A 3 -3.96 -3.69 9.19
N LEU A 4 -2.84 -4.26 9.66
CA LEU A 4 -2.50 -5.67 9.45
C LEU A 4 -3.50 -6.59 10.18
N THR A 5 -3.86 -6.25 11.41
CA THR A 5 -4.83 -6.99 12.20
C THR A 5 -6.25 -6.84 11.64
N ALA A 6 -6.57 -5.68 11.07
CA ALA A 6 -7.86 -5.41 10.44
C ALA A 6 -7.98 -5.92 8.98
N ARG A 7 -6.93 -6.54 8.42
CA ARG A 7 -6.87 -7.02 7.02
C ARG A 7 -7.20 -5.93 6.00
N VAL A 8 -6.86 -4.69 6.32
CA VAL A 8 -7.09 -3.56 5.43
C VAL A 8 -5.84 -3.37 4.57
N PRO A 9 -5.95 -3.43 3.23
CA PRO A 9 -4.83 -3.17 2.35
C PRO A 9 -4.43 -1.68 2.47
N MET A 10 -3.12 -1.42 2.51
CA MET A 10 -2.60 -0.06 2.72
C MET A 10 -1.98 0.52 1.45
N ILE A 11 -2.12 1.82 1.26
CA ILE A 11 -1.22 2.58 0.40
C ILE A 11 -0.16 3.21 1.30
N CYS A 12 1.09 2.87 1.06
CA CYS A 12 2.24 3.32 1.84
C CYS A 12 2.95 4.43 1.09
N TRP A 13 3.18 5.55 1.76
CA TRP A 13 4.03 6.62 1.26
C TRP A 13 5.10 6.90 2.32
N ALA A 14 6.30 6.43 2.08
CA ALA A 14 7.39 6.53 3.05
C ALA A 14 8.11 7.87 2.91
N PHE A 15 7.91 8.78 3.86
CA PHE A 15 8.51 10.12 3.79
C PHE A 15 9.76 10.26 4.67
N PHE A 16 9.74 9.82 5.93
CA PHE A 16 10.88 9.90 6.84
C PHE A 16 11.02 8.70 7.79
N ASP A 17 12.27 8.45 8.20
CA ASP A 17 12.65 7.54 9.28
C ASP A 17 12.21 6.08 9.01
N ASP A 18 11.80 5.36 10.05
CA ASP A 18 11.39 3.96 9.98
C ASP A 18 10.14 3.70 9.10
N GLN A 19 9.50 4.73 8.54
CA GLN A 19 8.44 4.54 7.54
C GLN A 19 8.96 3.88 6.26
N ARG A 20 10.24 4.05 5.92
CA ARG A 20 10.87 3.37 4.78
C ARG A 20 10.92 1.86 5.01
N THR A 21 11.38 1.44 6.18
CA THR A 21 11.42 0.04 6.59
C THR A 21 10.01 -0.55 6.69
N ASN A 22 9.07 0.18 7.28
CA ASN A 22 7.68 -0.26 7.43
C ASN A 22 6.93 -0.37 6.09
N CYS A 23 7.17 0.56 5.16
CA CYS A 23 6.65 0.48 3.79
C CYS A 23 7.19 -0.75 3.07
N TYR A 24 8.51 -0.95 3.14
CA TYR A 24 9.17 -2.11 2.54
C TYR A 24 8.62 -3.43 3.11
N TYR A 25 8.52 -3.55 4.44
CA TYR A 25 7.94 -4.74 5.07
C TYR A 25 6.46 -4.94 4.70
N THR A 26 5.67 -3.88 4.62
CA THR A 26 4.24 -3.99 4.28
C THR A 26 4.03 -4.39 2.82
N CYS A 27 4.77 -3.78 1.89
CA CYS A 27 4.62 -4.00 0.46
C CYS A 27 5.29 -5.31 0.00
N ASN A 28 6.48 -5.62 0.53
CA ASN A 28 7.32 -6.70 0.02
C ASN A 28 7.24 -8.00 0.85
N GLU A 29 7.25 -7.89 2.18
CA GLU A 29 7.26 -9.08 3.07
C GLU A 29 5.83 -9.53 3.43
N LEU A 30 4.97 -8.59 3.81
CA LEU A 30 3.60 -8.88 4.24
C LEU A 30 2.60 -8.90 3.07
N GLY A 31 3.01 -8.44 1.89
CA GLY A 31 2.20 -8.45 0.66
C GLY A 31 0.81 -7.84 0.82
N SER A 32 0.69 -6.81 1.68
CA SER A 32 -0.59 -6.17 2.06
C SER A 32 -0.59 -4.66 1.82
N GLY A 33 0.42 -4.15 1.10
CA GLY A 33 0.53 -2.73 0.76
C GLY A 33 0.93 -2.45 -0.70
N MET A 34 0.59 -1.25 -1.17
CA MET A 34 1.08 -0.63 -2.41
C MET A 34 1.88 0.62 -2.08
N GLU A 35 3.05 0.79 -2.68
CA GLU A 35 3.89 1.97 -2.46
C GLU A 35 3.56 3.11 -3.43
N ILE A 36 3.54 4.34 -2.92
CA ILE A 36 3.52 5.57 -3.72
C ILE A 36 4.95 6.00 -4.03
N ASP A 37 5.21 6.38 -5.28
CA ASP A 37 6.50 6.92 -5.73
C ASP A 37 6.86 8.19 -4.95
N ASN A 38 8.16 8.43 -4.73
CA ASN A 38 8.65 9.65 -4.07
C ASN A 38 8.28 10.92 -4.84
N ASN A 39 8.09 10.83 -6.17
CA ASN A 39 7.64 11.95 -6.99
C ASN A 39 6.12 12.01 -7.08
N VAL A 40 5.47 12.40 -5.99
CA VAL A 40 4.00 12.35 -5.88
C VAL A 40 3.30 13.28 -6.86
N LYS A 41 2.68 12.69 -7.88
CA LYS A 41 1.72 13.34 -8.75
C LYS A 41 0.30 12.96 -8.37
N ARG A 42 -0.62 13.92 -8.44
CA ARG A 42 -2.03 13.71 -8.13
C ARG A 42 -2.65 12.58 -8.96
N ASP A 43 -2.33 12.53 -10.25
CA ASP A 43 -2.87 11.52 -11.17
C ASP A 43 -2.39 10.11 -10.82
N GLU A 44 -1.12 9.98 -10.42
CA GLU A 44 -0.54 8.70 -9.98
C GLU A 44 -1.18 8.20 -8.68
N VAL A 45 -1.45 9.11 -7.74
CA VAL A 45 -2.18 8.79 -6.50
C VAL A 45 -3.62 8.37 -6.80
N GLU A 46 -4.33 9.08 -7.69
CA GLU A 46 -5.70 8.70 -8.06
C GLU A 46 -5.75 7.29 -8.68
N MET A 47 -4.82 6.99 -9.60
CA MET A 47 -4.73 5.67 -10.21
C MET A 47 -4.47 4.57 -9.16
N LEU A 48 -3.55 4.81 -8.21
CA LEU A 48 -3.26 3.86 -7.14
C LEU A 48 -4.46 3.63 -6.21
N VAL A 49 -5.20 4.68 -5.86
CA VAL A 49 -6.42 4.56 -5.05
C VAL A 49 -7.49 3.76 -5.77
N ARG A 50 -7.71 4.02 -7.07
CA ARG A 50 -8.64 3.23 -7.90
C ARG A 50 -8.22 1.77 -7.99
N GLU A 51 -6.94 1.51 -8.20
CA GLU A 51 -6.38 0.14 -8.28
C GLU A 51 -6.48 -0.61 -6.94
N LEU A 52 -6.36 0.08 -5.81
CA LEU A 52 -6.54 -0.51 -4.48
C LEU A 52 -8.01 -0.86 -4.18
N MET A 53 -8.94 -0.03 -4.63
CA MET A 53 -10.36 -0.18 -4.32
C MET A 53 -11.06 -1.17 -5.25
N GLU A 54 -10.84 -1.04 -6.56
CA GLU A 54 -11.58 -1.75 -7.62
C GLU A 54 -10.68 -2.65 -8.48
N GLY A 55 -9.37 -2.37 -8.49
CA GLY A 55 -8.39 -3.07 -9.31
C GLY A 55 -8.08 -4.49 -8.84
N GLU A 56 -7.47 -5.26 -9.75
CA GLU A 56 -7.11 -6.65 -9.50
C GLU A 56 -6.03 -6.78 -8.43
N LYS A 57 -5.09 -5.82 -8.36
CA LYS A 57 -4.09 -5.82 -7.29
C LYS A 57 -4.75 -5.55 -5.93
N GLY A 58 -5.67 -4.59 -5.84
CA GLY A 58 -6.41 -4.30 -4.61
C GLY A 58 -7.22 -5.50 -4.09
N LYS A 59 -7.91 -6.20 -5.00
CA LYS A 59 -8.61 -7.46 -4.67
C LYS A 59 -7.64 -8.54 -4.20
N LYS A 60 -6.48 -8.71 -4.84
CA LYS A 60 -5.46 -9.67 -4.41
C LYS A 60 -4.93 -9.35 -3.02
N LEU A 61 -4.69 -8.07 -2.68
CA LEU A 61 -4.24 -7.66 -1.34
C LEU A 61 -5.30 -7.93 -0.27
N LYS A 62 -6.59 -7.68 -0.55
CA LYS A 62 -7.71 -8.02 0.36
C LYS A 62 -7.89 -9.53 0.55
N ARG A 63 -7.47 -10.32 -0.45
CA ARG A 63 -7.60 -11.79 -0.48
C ARG A 63 -6.32 -12.51 -0.05
N SER A 64 -5.22 -11.78 0.15
CA SER A 64 -3.96 -12.34 0.64
C SER A 64 -4.12 -12.67 2.12
N LYS A 65 -4.28 -13.98 2.37
CA LYS A 65 -4.78 -14.67 3.58
C LYS A 65 -6.27 -14.57 3.86
#